data_AF-A0A369V0Q5-F1
#
_entry.id   AF-A0A369V0Q5-F1
#
_cell.length_a   1.000
_cell.length_b   1.000
_cell.length_c   1.000
_cell.angle_alpha   90.00
_cell.angle_beta   90.00
_cell.angle_gamma   90.00
#
_symmetry.space_group_name_H-M   'P 1'
#
loop_
_entity.id
_entity.type
_entity.pdbx_description
1 polymer ?
#
loop_
_entity_poly.entity_id
_entity_poly.type
_entity_poly.pdbx_seq_one_letter_code
_entity_poly.pdbx_strand_id
1 'polypeptide(L)'
;MYFAFMDDSSRKRKDVPRQDLGALHAYGAAIFPQESLQPYREELAQLRQELRVPSGTEFKWSPDGGPLHKKWSELHTARVRMLEAAAALGVRACVVICAPELMPEWYSESQLKREMLEYLYERVTYTLGEDKGILIADQPGGGRPDETRWLADALALDTDGTQYVKPADKQILLPIITTRSDHVDHLQLADLVTAATTALVAGATSADRYKNLIYKLLVKNYRDYAGGAGLKFIPSATYNSRALMNLVYWVFGEDAYVLPDTASSVGTVLPHTGWIFASSSGLDAPSPDGTQQ
;
A
#
# COMPACT_ATOMS: atom_id res chain seq x y z
N MET A 1 18.48 -9.92 -6.02
CA MET A 1 18.07 -8.59 -6.52
C MET A 1 16.56 -8.55 -6.62
N TYR A 2 15.95 -7.39 -6.35
CA TYR A 2 14.50 -7.20 -6.32
C TYR A 2 14.02 -6.06 -7.19
N PHE A 3 12.75 -6.12 -7.58
CA PHE A 3 12.05 -5.05 -8.30
C PHE A 3 10.81 -4.67 -7.49
N ALA A 4 10.79 -3.42 -7.02
CA ALA A 4 9.66 -2.85 -6.31
C ALA A 4 8.83 -2.03 -7.29
N PHE A 5 7.54 -2.36 -7.41
CA PHE A 5 6.56 -1.66 -8.22
C PHE A 5 5.67 -0.86 -7.29
N MET A 6 5.56 0.45 -7.51
CA MET A 6 4.89 1.38 -6.63
C MET A 6 3.64 1.95 -7.31
N ASP A 7 2.59 2.13 -6.52
CA ASP A 7 1.41 2.90 -6.92
C ASP A 7 0.84 3.70 -5.73
N ASP A 8 -0.07 4.62 -6.03
CA ASP A 8 -0.80 5.42 -5.07
C ASP A 8 -2.30 5.10 -5.02
N SER A 9 -2.94 5.43 -3.90
CA SER A 9 -4.39 5.32 -3.78
C SER A 9 -4.94 6.43 -2.91
N SER A 10 -6.11 6.94 -3.25
CA SER A 10 -6.83 7.92 -2.45
C SER A 10 -8.29 7.54 -2.26
N ARG A 11 -8.83 7.87 -1.09
CA ARG A 11 -10.25 7.78 -0.76
C ARG A 11 -10.71 9.10 -0.18
N LYS A 12 -11.73 9.68 -0.80
CA LYS A 12 -12.36 10.91 -0.28
C LYS A 12 -13.13 10.56 0.99
N ARG A 13 -13.32 11.55 1.87
CA ARG A 13 -14.07 11.37 3.13
C ARG A 13 -15.41 10.65 2.97
N LYS A 14 -16.17 10.95 1.91
CA LYS A 14 -17.46 10.30 1.62
C LYS A 14 -17.36 8.80 1.30
N ASP A 15 -16.18 8.33 0.92
CA ASP A 15 -15.89 6.95 0.53
C ASP A 15 -15.16 6.17 1.66
N VAL A 16 -15.14 6.75 2.87
CA VAL A 16 -14.53 6.19 4.08
C VAL A 16 -15.62 5.93 5.14
N PRO A 17 -16.12 4.68 5.25
CA PRO A 17 -17.15 4.33 6.23
C PRO A 17 -16.71 4.51 7.69
N ARG A 18 -15.42 4.37 7.99
CA ARG A 18 -14.91 4.49 9.36
C ARG A 18 -15.05 5.92 9.87
N GLN A 19 -15.83 6.10 10.92
CA GLN A 19 -16.02 7.39 11.57
C GLN A 19 -14.69 7.95 12.09
N ASP A 20 -14.59 9.28 12.09
CA ASP A 20 -13.44 10.04 12.58
C ASP A 20 -12.10 9.79 11.85
N LEU A 21 -12.07 8.97 10.80
CA LEU A 21 -10.85 8.71 10.02
C LEU A 21 -10.58 9.80 8.97
N GLY A 22 -11.63 10.37 8.37
CA GLY A 22 -11.50 11.35 7.28
C GLY A 22 -11.06 10.72 5.96
N ALA A 23 -10.63 11.54 4.99
CA ALA A 23 -10.02 11.06 3.76
C ALA A 23 -8.72 10.27 4.02
N LEU A 24 -8.40 9.34 3.11
CA LEU A 24 -7.16 8.57 3.16
C LEU A 24 -6.34 8.74 1.88
N HIS A 25 -5.03 8.85 2.02
CA HIS A 25 -4.06 8.72 0.94
C HIS A 25 -3.11 7.56 1.27
N ALA A 26 -2.63 6.86 0.26
CA ALA A 26 -1.70 5.76 0.44
C ALA A 26 -0.66 5.72 -0.68
N TYR A 27 0.55 5.28 -0.31
CA TYR A 27 1.53 4.77 -1.25
C TYR A 27 1.84 3.33 -0.89
N GLY A 28 1.92 2.46 -1.88
CA GLY A 28 2.31 1.08 -1.64
C GLY A 28 3.22 0.56 -2.72
N ALA A 29 3.90 -0.54 -2.40
CA ALA A 29 4.79 -1.22 -3.32
C ALA A 29 4.63 -2.74 -3.24
N ALA A 30 4.65 -3.40 -4.39
CA ALA A 30 4.81 -4.83 -4.54
C ALA A 30 6.26 -5.14 -4.93
N ILE A 31 6.93 -5.96 -4.13
CA ILE A 31 8.38 -6.20 -4.15
C ILE A 31 8.63 -7.63 -4.61
N PHE A 32 9.14 -7.77 -5.82
CA PHE A 32 9.38 -9.04 -6.50
C PHE A 32 10.84 -9.46 -6.40
N PRO A 33 11.12 -10.71 -6.03
CA PRO A 33 12.38 -11.34 -6.42
C PRO A 33 12.52 -11.28 -7.94
N GLN A 34 13.73 -11.02 -8.45
CA GLN A 34 13.98 -10.92 -9.90
C GLN A 34 13.49 -12.17 -10.65
N GLU A 35 13.73 -13.36 -10.08
CA GLU A 35 13.33 -14.66 -10.60
C GLU A 35 11.81 -14.84 -10.72
N SER A 36 11.04 -14.09 -9.93
CA SER A 36 9.57 -14.14 -9.92
C SER A 36 8.91 -13.25 -10.96
N LEU A 37 9.67 -12.36 -11.62
CA LEU A 37 9.12 -11.42 -12.58
C LEU A 37 8.45 -12.10 -13.79
N GLN A 38 9.15 -13.04 -14.41
CA GLN A 38 8.67 -13.75 -15.59
C GLN A 38 7.54 -14.73 -15.25
N PRO A 39 7.67 -15.62 -14.23
CA PRO A 39 6.58 -16.51 -13.83
C PRO A 39 5.29 -15.77 -13.51
N TYR A 40 5.37 -14.63 -12.82
CA TYR A 40 4.18 -13.84 -12.52
C TYR A 40 3.47 -13.31 -13.78
N ARG A 41 4.22 -12.86 -14.79
CA ARG A 41 3.65 -12.42 -16.07
C ARG A 41 2.98 -13.57 -16.82
N GLU A 42 3.57 -14.75 -16.78
CA GLU A 42 3.03 -15.95 -17.42
C GLU A 42 1.71 -16.38 -16.77
N GLU A 43 1.64 -16.36 -15.43
CA GLU A 43 0.39 -16.61 -14.69
C GLU A 43 -0.72 -15.62 -15.07
N LEU A 44 -0.41 -14.32 -15.18
CA LEU A 44 -1.39 -13.31 -15.57
C LEU A 44 -1.79 -13.44 -17.05
N ALA A 45 -0.86 -13.80 -17.93
CA ALA A 45 -1.16 -14.09 -19.33
C ALA A 45 -2.09 -15.30 -19.47
N GLN A 46 -1.83 -16.37 -18.73
CA GLN A 46 -2.69 -17.55 -18.69
C GLN A 46 -4.08 -17.21 -18.14
N LEU A 47 -4.15 -16.46 -17.03
CA LEU A 47 -5.41 -16.00 -16.45
C LEU A 47 -6.25 -15.20 -17.46
N ARG A 48 -5.64 -14.32 -18.26
CA ARG A 48 -6.34 -13.59 -19.33
C ARG A 48 -6.92 -14.53 -20.39
N GLN A 49 -6.17 -15.56 -20.78
CA GLN A 49 -6.65 -16.57 -21.74
C GLN A 49 -7.84 -17.36 -21.18
N GLU A 50 -7.76 -17.80 -19.92
CA GLU A 50 -8.83 -18.53 -19.26
C GLU A 50 -10.12 -17.71 -19.12
N LEU A 51 -9.99 -16.42 -18.79
CA LEU A 51 -11.11 -15.47 -18.74
C LEU A 51 -11.58 -15.01 -20.12
N ARG A 52 -10.90 -15.43 -21.20
CA ARG A 52 -11.16 -15.05 -22.59
C ARG A 52 -11.19 -13.53 -22.78
N VAL A 53 -10.28 -12.83 -22.10
CA VAL A 53 -10.10 -11.38 -22.26
C VAL A 53 -8.85 -11.09 -23.11
N PRO A 54 -8.83 -9.97 -23.86
CA PRO A 54 -7.67 -9.52 -24.61
C PRO A 54 -6.39 -9.46 -23.76
N SER A 55 -5.25 -9.70 -24.42
CA SER A 55 -3.94 -9.41 -23.84
C SER A 55 -3.87 -7.95 -23.40
N GLY A 56 -3.22 -7.70 -22.26
CA GLY A 56 -3.13 -6.36 -21.67
C GLY A 56 -4.40 -5.89 -20.95
N THR A 57 -5.47 -6.71 -20.86
CA THR A 57 -6.60 -6.39 -19.98
C THR A 57 -6.10 -6.24 -18.55
N GLU A 58 -6.39 -5.10 -17.95
CA GLU A 58 -5.97 -4.78 -16.59
C GLU A 58 -6.86 -5.46 -15.54
N PHE A 59 -6.23 -5.91 -14.46
CA PHE A 59 -6.91 -6.45 -13.27
C PHE A 59 -6.86 -5.50 -12.07
N LYS A 60 -6.44 -4.24 -12.29
CA LYS A 60 -6.33 -3.16 -11.30
C LYS A 60 -7.63 -2.91 -10.54
N TRP A 61 -7.56 -2.31 -9.35
CA TRP A 61 -8.64 -2.03 -8.40
C TRP A 61 -9.82 -1.26 -9.00
N SER A 62 -9.55 -0.30 -9.87
CA SER A 62 -10.56 0.47 -10.60
C SER A 62 -10.18 0.53 -12.08
N PRO A 63 -10.57 -0.44 -12.92
CA PRO A 63 -10.25 -0.38 -14.33
C PRO A 63 -10.95 0.81 -14.99
N ASP A 64 -10.22 1.63 -15.73
CA ASP A 64 -10.74 2.86 -16.38
C ASP A 64 -11.66 2.56 -17.59
N GLY A 65 -11.96 1.28 -17.81
CA GLY A 65 -12.76 0.78 -18.92
C GLY A 65 -12.38 -0.65 -19.29
N GLY A 66 -12.72 -1.04 -20.51
CA GLY A 66 -12.29 -2.32 -21.07
C GLY A 66 -13.19 -3.52 -20.75
N PRO A 67 -12.75 -4.73 -21.15
CA PRO A 67 -13.59 -5.93 -21.21
C PRO A 67 -14.12 -6.43 -19.86
N LEU A 68 -13.44 -6.05 -18.77
CA LEU A 68 -13.84 -6.38 -17.40
C LEU A 68 -14.56 -5.25 -16.67
N HIS A 69 -14.71 -4.08 -17.31
CA HIS A 69 -15.50 -2.98 -16.77
C HIS A 69 -16.94 -3.45 -16.61
N LYS A 70 -17.43 -3.45 -15.36
CA LYS A 70 -18.74 -3.98 -14.92
C LYS A 70 -18.86 -5.51 -14.82
N LYS A 71 -17.82 -6.28 -15.17
CA LYS A 71 -17.75 -7.74 -14.96
C LYS A 71 -17.08 -8.05 -13.61
N TRP A 72 -17.75 -7.66 -12.54
CA TRP A 72 -17.18 -7.69 -11.19
C TRP A 72 -16.80 -9.09 -10.70
N SER A 73 -17.59 -10.11 -11.06
CA SER A 73 -17.31 -11.49 -10.65
C SER A 73 -15.99 -12.02 -11.23
N GLU A 74 -15.80 -11.83 -12.54
CA GLU A 74 -14.59 -12.22 -13.26
C GLU A 74 -13.39 -11.40 -12.77
N LEU A 75 -13.57 -10.10 -12.58
CA LEU A 75 -12.52 -9.21 -12.06
C LEU A 75 -12.10 -9.59 -10.64
N HIS A 76 -13.05 -9.96 -9.78
CA HIS A 76 -12.72 -10.46 -8.44
C HIS A 76 -11.97 -11.79 -8.49
N THR A 77 -12.37 -12.71 -9.37
CA THR A 77 -11.67 -13.98 -9.57
C THR A 77 -10.24 -13.73 -10.04
N ALA A 78 -10.06 -12.80 -10.98
CA ALA A 78 -8.75 -12.42 -11.48
C ALA A 78 -7.86 -11.86 -10.37
N ARG A 79 -8.38 -10.93 -9.56
CA ARG A 79 -7.64 -10.32 -8.44
C ARG A 79 -7.25 -11.32 -7.36
N VAL A 80 -8.13 -12.26 -7.02
CA VAL A 80 -7.80 -13.35 -6.09
C VAL A 80 -6.62 -14.16 -6.61
N ARG A 81 -6.70 -14.65 -7.86
CA ARG A 81 -5.63 -15.45 -8.47
C ARG A 81 -4.33 -14.68 -8.63
N MET A 82 -4.42 -13.39 -8.93
CA MET A 82 -3.29 -12.48 -9.01
C MET A 82 -2.54 -12.37 -7.67
N LEU A 83 -3.27 -12.20 -6.55
CA LEU A 83 -2.69 -12.17 -5.21
C LEU A 83 -2.14 -13.54 -4.78
N GLU A 84 -2.82 -14.63 -5.16
CA GLU A 84 -2.36 -16.00 -4.89
C GLU A 84 -1.05 -16.33 -5.62
N ALA A 85 -0.97 -15.99 -6.91
CA ALA A 85 0.24 -16.16 -7.71
C ALA A 85 1.40 -15.34 -7.13
N ALA A 86 1.15 -14.09 -6.74
CA ALA A 86 2.15 -13.26 -6.07
C ALA A 86 2.66 -13.92 -4.78
N ALA A 87 1.75 -14.43 -3.93
CA ALA A 87 2.12 -15.08 -2.69
C ALA A 87 2.91 -16.39 -2.91
N ALA A 88 2.56 -17.16 -3.93
CA ALA A 88 3.27 -18.39 -4.30
C ALA A 88 4.70 -18.10 -4.80
N LEU A 89 4.89 -16.96 -5.46
CA LEU A 89 6.17 -16.51 -6.01
C LEU A 89 7.02 -15.69 -5.03
N GLY A 90 6.67 -15.68 -3.75
CA GLY A 90 7.44 -14.97 -2.71
C GLY A 90 7.43 -13.44 -2.87
N VAL A 91 6.43 -12.90 -3.56
CA VAL A 91 6.24 -11.44 -3.65
C VAL A 91 5.85 -10.90 -2.28
N ARG A 92 6.43 -9.76 -1.93
CA ARG A 92 6.17 -9.06 -0.67
C ARG A 92 5.54 -7.71 -0.96
N ALA A 93 4.87 -7.11 0.02
CA ALA A 93 4.26 -5.80 -0.15
C ALA A 93 4.47 -4.90 1.07
N CYS A 94 4.53 -3.61 0.81
CA CYS A 94 4.46 -2.59 1.85
C CYS A 94 3.50 -1.47 1.47
N VAL A 95 2.79 -0.91 2.44
CA VAL A 95 1.82 0.17 2.25
C VAL A 95 1.98 1.19 3.38
N VAL A 96 2.06 2.47 3.01
CA VAL A 96 2.01 3.62 3.91
C VAL A 96 0.66 4.28 3.71
N ILE A 97 -0.15 4.38 4.76
CA ILE A 97 -1.46 5.01 4.74
C ILE A 97 -1.44 6.26 5.59
N CYS A 98 -1.99 7.34 5.06
CA CYS A 98 -2.14 8.62 5.71
C CYS A 98 -3.61 9.02 5.81
N ALA A 99 -4.02 9.58 6.95
CA ALA A 99 -5.26 10.33 7.12
C ALA A 99 -4.94 11.85 7.24
N PRO A 100 -4.94 12.62 6.13
CA PRO A 100 -4.49 14.02 6.15
C PRO A 100 -5.31 14.91 7.10
N GLU A 101 -6.62 14.64 7.25
CA GLU A 101 -7.50 15.41 8.14
C GLU A 101 -7.15 15.27 9.63
N LEU A 102 -6.37 14.25 10.00
CA LEU A 102 -5.89 14.04 11.36
C LEU A 102 -4.51 14.69 11.61
N MET A 103 -3.85 15.18 10.56
CA MET A 103 -2.57 15.88 10.69
C MET A 103 -2.76 17.28 11.31
N PRO A 104 -1.70 17.87 11.90
CA PRO A 104 -1.75 19.25 12.35
C PRO A 104 -2.00 20.22 11.17
N GLU A 105 -2.73 21.31 11.41
CA GLU A 105 -3.09 22.29 10.36
C GLU A 105 -1.90 22.95 9.66
N TRP A 106 -0.75 23.02 10.34
CA TRP A 106 0.49 23.57 9.80
C TRP A 106 1.24 22.58 8.89
N TYR A 107 0.78 21.33 8.77
CA TYR A 107 1.42 20.31 7.95
C TYR A 107 0.94 20.42 6.50
N SER A 108 1.82 20.85 5.61
CA SER A 108 1.44 21.05 4.19
C SER A 108 1.29 19.73 3.43
N GLU A 109 0.48 19.74 2.36
CA GLU A 109 0.28 18.57 1.50
C GLU A 109 1.59 18.04 0.90
N SER A 110 2.51 18.94 0.52
CA SER A 110 3.81 18.54 -0.02
C SER A 110 4.72 17.91 1.03
N GLN A 111 4.68 18.40 2.28
CA GLN A 111 5.39 17.77 3.38
C GLN A 111 4.85 16.36 3.65
N LEU A 112 3.52 16.20 3.56
CA LEU A 112 2.85 14.92 3.73
C LEU A 112 3.22 13.91 2.66
N LYS A 113 3.16 14.31 1.39
CA LYS A 113 3.56 13.44 0.27
C LYS A 113 5.02 13.02 0.37
N ARG A 114 5.90 13.96 0.72
CA ARG A 114 7.33 13.66 0.95
C ARG A 114 7.52 12.66 2.09
N GLU A 115 6.91 12.90 3.27
CA GLU A 115 7.03 11.98 4.41
C GLU A 115 6.46 10.59 4.11
N MET A 116 5.35 10.52 3.37
CA MET A 116 4.78 9.24 2.92
C MET A 116 5.74 8.48 2.01
N LEU A 117 6.39 9.17 1.07
CA LEU A 117 7.35 8.57 0.15
C LEU A 117 8.64 8.14 0.89
N GLU A 118 9.12 8.94 1.84
CA GLU A 118 10.23 8.60 2.74
C GLU A 118 9.93 7.29 3.49
N TYR A 119 8.76 7.18 4.12
CA TYR A 119 8.38 5.94 4.81
C TYR A 119 8.23 4.76 3.86
N LEU A 120 7.71 4.95 2.64
CA LEU A 120 7.61 3.85 1.69
C LEU A 120 9.00 3.36 1.31
N TYR A 121 9.92 4.28 1.01
CA TYR A 121 11.30 3.97 0.67
C TYR A 121 12.00 3.20 1.81
N GLU A 122 11.77 3.59 3.06
CA GLU A 122 12.25 2.87 4.23
C GLU A 122 11.69 1.45 4.34
N ARG A 123 10.40 1.24 4.04
CA ARG A 123 9.80 -0.10 4.09
C ARG A 123 10.27 -1.00 2.97
N VAL A 124 10.45 -0.46 1.76
CA VAL A 124 11.08 -1.19 0.66
C VAL A 124 12.51 -1.57 1.07
N THR A 125 13.30 -0.62 1.54
CA THR A 125 14.68 -0.86 1.99
C THR A 125 14.77 -1.90 3.12
N TYR A 126 13.90 -1.80 4.12
CA TYR A 126 13.79 -2.81 5.19
C TYR A 126 13.50 -4.20 4.63
N THR A 127 12.64 -4.29 3.62
CA THR A 127 12.27 -5.56 2.97
C THR A 127 13.45 -6.16 2.19
N LEU A 128 14.29 -5.31 1.59
CA LEU A 128 15.49 -5.75 0.87
C LEU A 128 16.58 -6.24 1.82
N GLY A 129 16.71 -5.65 3.01
CA GLY A 129 17.80 -6.00 3.93
C GLY A 129 19.16 -5.70 3.30
N GLU A 130 19.96 -6.74 3.04
CA GLU A 130 21.26 -6.61 2.35
C GLU A 130 21.13 -6.66 0.81
N ASP A 131 19.98 -7.10 0.30
CA ASP A 131 19.75 -7.19 -1.13
C ASP A 131 19.63 -5.83 -1.81
N LYS A 132 19.87 -5.82 -3.12
CA LYS A 132 19.71 -4.64 -3.96
C LYS A 132 18.41 -4.71 -4.75
N GLY A 133 17.86 -3.55 -5.09
CA GLY A 133 16.67 -3.46 -5.91
C GLY A 133 16.54 -2.19 -6.75
N ILE A 134 15.47 -2.19 -7.55
CA ILE A 134 15.05 -1.08 -8.40
C ILE A 134 13.61 -0.74 -8.04
N LEU A 135 13.30 0.54 -7.90
CA LEU A 135 11.94 1.03 -7.65
C LEU A 135 11.37 1.62 -8.94
N ILE A 136 10.17 1.15 -9.31
CA ILE A 136 9.44 1.51 -10.52
C ILE A 136 8.06 1.99 -10.08
N ALA A 137 7.65 3.20 -10.45
CA ALA A 137 6.33 3.74 -10.11
C ALA A 137 5.41 3.80 -11.33
N ASP A 138 4.10 3.73 -11.09
CA ASP A 138 3.12 4.05 -12.13
C ASP A 138 3.20 5.53 -12.51
N GLN A 139 2.87 5.84 -13.77
CA GLN A 139 2.89 7.21 -14.25
C GLN A 139 1.69 7.98 -13.67
N PRO A 140 1.91 9.12 -12.99
CA PRO A 140 0.82 9.86 -12.36
C PRO A 140 -0.17 10.40 -13.41
N GLY A 141 -1.47 10.29 -13.10
CA GLY A 141 -2.56 10.62 -14.02
C GLY A 141 -2.69 12.11 -14.41
N GLY A 142 -1.97 13.02 -13.73
CA GLY A 142 -1.95 14.45 -14.03
C GLY A 142 -1.12 14.86 -15.26
N GLY A 143 -0.47 13.89 -15.90
CA GLY A 143 0.39 14.12 -17.07
C GLY A 143 1.78 14.66 -16.71
N ARG A 144 2.49 15.18 -17.72
CA ARG A 144 3.92 15.54 -17.62
C ARG A 144 4.29 16.50 -16.46
N PRO A 145 3.51 17.54 -16.13
CA PRO A 145 3.88 18.47 -15.05
C PRO A 145 3.89 17.80 -13.67
N ASP A 146 2.87 16.99 -13.39
CA ASP A 146 2.74 16.27 -12.12
C ASP A 146 3.76 15.13 -12.03
N GLU A 147 4.04 14.46 -13.14
CA GLU A 147 5.15 13.50 -13.27
C GLU A 147 6.51 14.16 -12.99
N THR A 148 6.78 15.33 -13.57
CA THR A 148 8.05 16.04 -13.38
C THR A 148 8.25 16.46 -11.93
N ARG A 149 7.18 16.96 -11.27
CA ARG A 149 7.24 17.35 -9.86
C ARG A 149 7.47 16.15 -8.96
N TRP A 150 6.73 15.07 -9.20
CA TRP A 150 6.87 13.84 -8.42
C TRP A 150 8.26 13.21 -8.61
N LEU A 151 8.78 13.17 -9.83
CA LEU A 151 10.15 12.71 -10.12
C LEU A 151 11.21 13.58 -9.45
N ALA A 152 10.99 14.90 -9.37
CA ALA A 152 11.91 15.80 -8.66
C ALA A 152 11.93 15.52 -7.15
N ASP A 153 10.76 15.30 -6.53
CA ASP A 153 10.66 14.93 -5.12
C ASP A 153 11.29 13.54 -4.86
N ALA A 154 11.06 12.57 -5.75
CA ALA A 154 11.71 11.25 -5.72
C ALA A 154 13.24 11.32 -5.88
N LEU A 155 13.73 12.19 -6.77
CA LEU A 155 15.16 12.38 -7.00
C LEU A 155 15.85 13.04 -5.80
N ALA A 156 15.15 13.95 -5.09
CA ALA A 156 15.66 14.52 -3.85
C ALA A 156 15.86 13.43 -2.79
N LEU A 157 14.93 12.47 -2.67
CA LEU A 157 15.09 11.33 -1.77
C LEU A 157 16.23 10.41 -2.18
N ASP A 158 16.43 10.18 -3.47
CA ASP A 158 17.61 9.45 -3.94
C ASP A 158 18.89 10.22 -3.58
N THR A 159 18.94 11.53 -3.75
CA THR A 159 20.16 12.31 -3.50
C THR A 159 20.50 12.42 -2.01
N ASP A 160 19.51 12.72 -1.18
CA ASP A 160 19.71 13.10 0.23
C ASP A 160 19.50 11.92 1.21
N GLY A 161 18.84 10.85 0.75
CA GLY A 161 18.40 9.75 1.61
C GLY A 161 17.23 10.15 2.52
N THR A 162 16.91 9.28 3.48
CA THR A 162 15.98 9.59 4.59
C THR A 162 16.73 9.64 5.92
N GLN A 163 16.03 10.04 6.98
CA GLN A 163 16.59 10.00 8.34
C GLN A 163 17.03 8.58 8.76
N TYR A 164 16.47 7.53 8.13
CA TYR A 164 16.75 6.12 8.42
C TYR A 164 17.51 5.38 7.30
N VAL A 165 17.48 5.87 6.04
CA VAL A 165 18.25 5.29 4.92
C VAL A 165 19.24 6.30 4.39
N LYS A 166 20.53 6.09 4.67
CA LYS A 166 21.58 6.99 4.20
C LYS A 166 21.94 6.69 2.74
N PRO A 167 22.40 7.70 1.97
CA PRO A 167 22.83 7.51 0.58
C PRO A 167 23.94 6.46 0.38
N ALA A 168 24.78 6.22 1.39
CA ALA A 168 25.84 5.21 1.34
C ALA A 168 25.33 3.77 1.51
N ASP A 169 24.16 3.60 2.13
CA ASP A 169 23.58 2.29 2.44
C ASP A 169 22.59 1.83 1.36
N LYS A 170 22.39 2.63 0.30
CA LYS A 170 21.37 2.44 -0.74
C LYS A 170 21.27 1.00 -1.24
N GLN A 171 20.16 0.37 -0.89
CA GLN A 171 19.70 -0.87 -1.51
C GLN A 171 19.07 -0.59 -2.89
N ILE A 172 18.48 0.60 -3.07
CA ILE A 172 17.91 1.02 -4.37
C ILE A 172 19.01 1.60 -5.25
N LEU A 173 19.23 0.96 -6.41
CA LEU A 173 20.40 1.23 -7.26
C LEU A 173 20.21 2.34 -8.28
N LEU A 174 18.96 2.67 -8.62
CA LEU A 174 18.62 3.63 -9.66
C LEU A 174 17.64 4.67 -9.10
N PRO A 175 17.63 5.90 -9.66
CA PRO A 175 16.51 6.82 -9.48
C PRO A 175 15.19 6.12 -9.80
N ILE A 176 14.10 6.55 -9.16
CA ILE A 176 12.79 5.94 -9.39
C ILE A 176 12.39 6.12 -10.86
N ILE A 177 12.03 5.02 -11.51
CA ILE A 177 11.66 4.99 -12.92
C ILE A 177 10.14 4.96 -13.02
N THR A 178 9.54 5.77 -13.89
CA THR A 178 8.09 5.73 -14.17
C THR A 178 7.77 4.92 -15.41
N THR A 179 6.66 4.19 -15.40
CA THR A 179 6.08 3.51 -16.57
C THR A 179 4.58 3.35 -16.37
N ARG A 180 3.83 3.01 -17.43
CA ARG A 180 2.37 2.83 -17.37
C ARG A 180 1.97 1.40 -16.96
N SER A 181 0.93 1.29 -16.14
CA SER A 181 0.34 0.02 -15.69
C SER A 181 -0.18 -0.91 -16.80
N ASP A 182 -0.58 -0.36 -17.95
CA ASP A 182 -1.06 -1.13 -19.10
C ASP A 182 0.06 -1.86 -19.86
N HIS A 183 1.32 -1.52 -19.58
CA HIS A 183 2.50 -2.17 -20.14
C HIS A 183 3.18 -3.13 -19.15
N VAL A 184 2.91 -2.99 -17.84
CA VAL A 184 3.63 -3.70 -16.78
C VAL A 184 2.66 -4.31 -15.78
N ASP A 185 2.43 -5.61 -15.92
CA ASP A 185 1.53 -6.41 -15.08
C ASP A 185 1.81 -6.28 -13.56
N HIS A 186 3.06 -6.04 -13.19
CA HIS A 186 3.49 -5.88 -11.80
C HIS A 186 2.98 -4.58 -11.16
N LEU A 187 2.81 -3.51 -11.94
CA LEU A 187 2.19 -2.27 -11.45
C LEU A 187 0.72 -2.48 -11.12
N GLN A 188 0.02 -3.36 -11.83
CA GLN A 188 -1.37 -3.70 -11.50
C GLN A 188 -1.44 -4.39 -10.12
N LEU A 189 -0.39 -5.11 -9.69
CA LEU A 189 -0.34 -5.70 -8.34
C LEU A 189 -0.09 -4.62 -7.29
N ALA A 190 0.80 -3.68 -7.59
CA ALA A 190 1.06 -2.53 -6.72
C ALA A 190 -0.22 -1.73 -6.49
N ASP A 191 -0.97 -1.40 -7.56
CA ASP A 191 -2.30 -0.79 -7.48
C ASP A 191 -3.24 -1.61 -6.59
N LEU A 192 -3.40 -2.91 -6.90
CA LEU A 192 -4.37 -3.76 -6.22
C LEU A 192 -4.08 -3.85 -4.72
N VAL A 193 -2.82 -4.08 -4.33
CA VAL A 193 -2.45 -4.19 -2.91
C VAL A 193 -2.61 -2.83 -2.22
N THR A 194 -2.17 -1.74 -2.84
CA THR A 194 -2.27 -0.39 -2.26
C THR A 194 -3.72 0.02 -2.06
N ALA A 195 -4.54 -0.06 -3.12
CA ALA A 195 -5.93 0.36 -3.11
C ALA A 195 -6.80 -0.54 -2.24
N ALA A 196 -6.61 -1.86 -2.28
CA ALA A 196 -7.36 -2.78 -1.43
C ALA A 196 -6.97 -2.65 0.05
N THR A 197 -5.69 -2.44 0.38
CA THR A 197 -5.28 -2.15 1.77
C THR A 197 -5.91 -0.85 2.26
N THR A 198 -5.89 0.20 1.42
CA THR A 198 -6.53 1.49 1.73
C THR A 198 -8.03 1.34 1.94
N ALA A 199 -8.69 0.50 1.14
CA ALA A 199 -10.10 0.16 1.27
C ALA A 199 -10.42 -0.59 2.58
N LEU A 200 -9.61 -1.58 2.95
CA LEU A 200 -9.75 -2.31 4.22
C LEU A 200 -9.60 -1.37 5.42
N VAL A 201 -8.60 -0.49 5.39
CA VAL A 201 -8.39 0.51 6.44
C VAL A 201 -9.54 1.51 6.51
N ALA A 202 -10.06 1.96 5.37
CA ALA A 202 -11.25 2.80 5.31
C ALA A 202 -12.51 2.13 5.87
N GLY A 203 -12.53 0.78 5.97
CA GLY A 203 -13.69 0.00 6.37
C GLY A 203 -14.65 -0.31 5.23
N ALA A 204 -14.18 -0.29 3.98
CA ALA A 204 -14.98 -0.64 2.81
C ALA A 204 -15.02 -2.16 2.61
N THR A 205 -16.23 -2.72 2.65
CA THR A 205 -16.46 -4.17 2.53
C THR A 205 -16.08 -4.75 1.17
N SER A 206 -15.95 -3.91 0.14
CA SER A 206 -15.53 -4.34 -1.21
C SER A 206 -14.13 -4.97 -1.24
N ALA A 207 -13.30 -4.74 -0.21
CA ALA A 207 -11.97 -5.32 -0.11
C ALA A 207 -11.87 -6.54 0.83
N ASP A 208 -12.92 -6.88 1.58
CA ASP A 208 -12.87 -7.92 2.63
C ASP A 208 -12.38 -9.27 2.11
N ARG A 209 -12.80 -9.64 0.89
CA ARG A 209 -12.39 -10.88 0.23
C ARG A 209 -10.89 -11.00 -0.05
N TYR A 210 -10.17 -9.88 -0.07
CA TYR A 210 -8.73 -9.86 -0.32
C TYR A 210 -7.92 -9.75 0.98
N LYS A 211 -8.56 -9.51 2.13
CA LYS A 211 -7.91 -9.21 3.41
C LYS A 211 -6.79 -10.21 3.75
N ASN A 212 -7.09 -11.50 3.73
CA ASN A 212 -6.14 -12.54 4.12
C ASN A 212 -4.98 -12.66 3.11
N LEU A 213 -5.27 -12.49 1.82
CA LEU A 213 -4.26 -12.55 0.76
C LEU A 213 -3.31 -11.34 0.82
N ILE A 214 -3.86 -10.14 1.01
CA ILE A 214 -3.09 -8.91 1.23
C ILE A 214 -2.25 -9.06 2.48
N TYR A 215 -2.83 -9.52 3.59
CA TYR A 215 -2.11 -9.69 4.85
C TYR A 215 -0.95 -10.68 4.74
N LYS A 216 -1.08 -11.71 3.89
CA LYS A 216 -0.02 -12.67 3.58
C LYS A 216 1.13 -12.04 2.78
N LEU A 217 0.83 -11.07 1.91
CA LEU A 217 1.85 -10.35 1.13
C LEU A 217 2.55 -9.27 1.94
N LEU A 218 1.87 -8.63 2.90
CA LEU A 218 2.45 -7.57 3.72
C LEU A 218 3.70 -8.08 4.46
N VAL A 219 4.80 -7.34 4.31
CA VAL A 219 6.08 -7.64 4.97
C VAL A 219 5.88 -7.68 6.49
N LYS A 220 6.41 -8.72 7.11
CA LYS A 220 6.33 -8.95 8.56
C LYS A 220 7.66 -8.63 9.24
N ASN A 221 7.61 -8.17 10.47
CA ASN A 221 8.80 -8.10 11.33
C ASN A 221 9.10 -9.46 11.96
N TYR A 222 10.13 -9.50 12.82
CA TYR A 222 10.58 -10.70 13.51
C TYR A 222 9.54 -11.35 14.45
N ARG A 223 8.42 -10.67 14.75
CA ARG A 223 7.30 -11.19 15.53
C ARG A 223 6.07 -11.51 14.68
N ASP A 224 6.24 -11.58 13.36
CA ASP A 224 5.17 -11.88 12.40
C ASP A 224 4.07 -10.79 12.29
N TYR A 225 4.36 -9.56 12.73
CA TYR A 225 3.45 -8.41 12.57
C TYR A 225 3.78 -7.59 11.32
N ALA A 226 2.78 -7.22 10.55
CA ALA A 226 2.87 -6.24 9.45
C ALA A 226 2.87 -4.80 9.97
N GLY A 227 2.18 -4.51 11.08
CA GLY A 227 2.16 -3.20 11.70
C GLY A 227 3.56 -2.73 12.08
N GLY A 228 4.03 -1.65 11.43
CA GLY A 228 5.37 -1.11 11.62
C GLY A 228 6.41 -1.66 10.64
N ALA A 229 6.14 -2.79 9.99
CA ALA A 229 6.97 -3.36 8.92
C ALA A 229 6.36 -3.07 7.55
N GLY A 230 5.56 -3.99 7.01
CA GLY A 230 4.87 -3.82 5.74
C GLY A 230 3.73 -2.81 5.77
N LEU A 231 3.24 -2.40 6.95
CA LEU A 231 2.13 -1.46 7.06
C LEU A 231 2.46 -0.31 8.01
N LYS A 232 2.52 0.90 7.46
CA LYS A 232 2.83 2.13 8.19
C LYS A 232 1.63 3.07 8.15
N PHE A 233 1.36 3.74 9.27
CA PHE A 233 0.32 4.76 9.36
C PHE A 233 0.87 6.14 9.68
N ILE A 234 0.17 7.13 9.15
CA ILE A 234 0.31 8.55 9.43
C ILE A 234 -1.11 9.11 9.71
N PRO A 235 -1.37 9.79 10.83
CA PRO A 235 -0.44 10.12 11.89
C PRO A 235 0.11 8.88 12.63
N SER A 236 1.41 8.93 12.95
CA SER A 236 2.11 7.92 13.77
C SER A 236 2.04 8.25 15.27
N ALA A 237 2.70 7.47 16.12
CA ALA A 237 2.71 7.67 17.59
C ALA A 237 3.16 9.07 18.03
N THR A 238 4.02 9.73 17.24
CA THR A 238 4.50 11.10 17.49
C THR A 238 3.36 12.13 17.52
N TYR A 239 2.22 11.81 16.91
CA TYR A 239 1.03 12.66 16.86
C TYR A 239 0.00 12.31 17.95
N ASN A 240 0.44 11.59 19.01
CA ASN A 240 -0.31 11.28 20.23
C ASN A 240 -1.70 10.66 19.96
N SER A 241 -2.77 11.33 20.38
CA SER A 241 -4.13 10.78 20.39
C SER A 241 -4.74 10.52 19.01
N ARG A 242 -4.14 11.04 17.94
CA ARG A 242 -4.59 10.84 16.57
C ARG A 242 -3.89 9.70 15.84
N ALA A 243 -3.02 8.98 16.54
CA ALA A 243 -2.25 7.90 15.94
C ALA A 243 -3.14 6.73 15.49
N LEU A 244 -2.90 6.23 14.29
CA LEU A 244 -3.80 5.28 13.62
C LEU A 244 -3.46 3.80 13.85
N MET A 245 -2.42 3.47 14.61
CA MET A 245 -1.92 2.08 14.69
C MET A 245 -2.94 1.09 15.27
N ASN A 246 -3.95 1.54 16.02
CA ASN A 246 -5.08 0.70 16.44
C ASN A 246 -5.84 0.08 15.26
N LEU A 247 -5.78 0.69 14.07
CA LEU A 247 -6.41 0.12 12.88
C LEU A 247 -5.78 -1.21 12.47
N VAL A 248 -4.53 -1.50 12.82
CA VAL A 248 -3.95 -2.82 12.53
C VAL A 248 -4.64 -3.93 13.32
N TYR A 249 -4.99 -3.66 14.58
CA TYR A 249 -5.79 -4.56 15.40
C TYR A 249 -7.17 -4.79 14.77
N TRP A 250 -7.89 -3.72 14.46
CA TRP A 250 -9.26 -3.85 13.91
C TRP A 250 -9.30 -4.45 12.51
N VAL A 251 -8.32 -4.12 11.66
CA VAL A 251 -8.31 -4.55 10.26
C VAL A 251 -7.67 -5.91 10.09
N PHE A 252 -6.57 -6.21 10.78
CA PHE A 252 -5.77 -7.41 10.56
C PHE A 252 -5.65 -8.33 11.79
N GLY A 253 -6.12 -7.89 12.96
CA GLY A 253 -6.12 -8.71 14.17
C GLY A 253 -4.79 -8.74 14.93
N GLU A 254 -3.86 -7.84 14.62
CA GLU A 254 -2.58 -7.75 15.36
C GLU A 254 -2.80 -7.15 16.74
N ASP A 255 -2.28 -7.79 17.77
CA ASP A 255 -2.38 -7.38 19.17
C ASP A 255 -1.20 -6.52 19.65
N ALA A 256 -0.23 -6.25 18.76
CA ALA A 256 0.87 -5.35 19.04
C ALA A 256 1.34 -4.60 17.78
N TYR A 257 1.93 -3.41 17.99
CA TYR A 257 2.62 -2.64 16.97
C TYR A 257 4.13 -2.62 17.27
N VAL A 258 4.95 -3.13 16.35
CA VAL A 258 6.38 -3.32 16.58
C VAL A 258 7.17 -2.66 15.45
N LEU A 259 8.01 -1.69 15.80
CA LEU A 259 8.89 -1.03 14.84
C LEU A 259 10.07 -1.95 14.47
N PRO A 260 10.57 -1.91 13.22
CA PRO A 260 11.52 -2.92 12.75
C PRO A 260 12.95 -2.76 13.27
N ASP A 261 13.33 -1.58 13.76
CA ASP A 261 14.71 -1.19 14.11
C ASP A 261 15.00 -1.22 15.62
N THR A 262 14.01 -1.49 16.45
CA THR A 262 14.17 -1.47 17.90
C THR A 262 14.48 -2.87 18.42
N ALA A 263 15.76 -3.22 18.41
CA ALA A 263 16.32 -4.42 19.06
C ALA A 263 15.96 -4.56 20.56
N SER A 264 15.33 -3.53 21.15
CA SER A 264 14.98 -3.44 22.56
C SER A 264 13.50 -3.13 22.86
N SER A 265 12.58 -3.04 21.88
CA SER A 265 11.21 -2.63 22.20
C SER A 265 10.28 -3.79 22.56
N VAL A 266 9.74 -3.70 23.77
CA VAL A 266 8.41 -4.22 24.08
C VAL A 266 7.46 -3.47 23.15
N GLY A 267 6.97 -4.11 22.08
CA GLY A 267 6.03 -3.48 21.14
C GLY A 267 4.85 -2.83 21.87
N THR A 268 4.18 -1.88 21.22
CA THR A 268 3.00 -1.25 21.81
C THR A 268 1.81 -2.20 21.70
N VAL A 269 1.23 -2.61 22.83
CA VAL A 269 0.01 -3.43 22.86
C VAL A 269 -1.15 -2.69 22.18
N LEU A 270 -1.91 -3.41 21.36
CA LEU A 270 -3.09 -2.91 20.66
C LEU A 270 -4.37 -3.60 21.18
N PRO A 271 -5.51 -2.88 21.23
CA PRO A 271 -5.62 -1.45 21.00
C PRO A 271 -5.00 -0.64 22.14
N HIS A 272 -4.21 0.38 21.78
CA HIS A 272 -3.62 1.32 22.72
C HIS A 272 -4.64 2.38 23.13
N THR A 273 -4.86 2.53 24.43
CA THR A 273 -5.91 3.38 25.01
C THR A 273 -5.72 4.88 24.77
N GLY A 274 -4.47 5.31 24.52
CA GLY A 274 -4.15 6.70 24.25
C GLY A 274 -4.29 7.12 22.78
N TRP A 275 -4.76 6.25 21.88
CA TRP A 275 -4.87 6.50 20.44
C TRP A 275 -6.32 6.43 19.96
N ILE A 276 -6.63 7.03 18.82
CA ILE A 276 -7.94 6.91 18.18
C ILE A 276 -8.24 5.43 17.87
N PHE A 277 -9.52 5.06 17.83
CA PHE A 277 -9.96 3.66 17.71
C PHE A 277 -9.52 2.77 18.88
N ALA A 278 -9.32 3.32 20.08
CA ALA A 278 -8.99 2.54 21.27
C ALA A 278 -10.10 1.56 21.69
N SER A 279 -11.37 1.97 21.57
CA SER A 279 -12.53 1.24 22.09
C SER A 279 -13.50 0.75 21.03
N SER A 280 -13.33 1.15 19.78
CA SER A 280 -14.19 0.76 18.66
C SER A 280 -13.39 0.78 17.37
N SER A 281 -13.84 -0.03 16.41
CA SER A 281 -13.35 0.03 15.05
C SER A 281 -13.74 1.35 14.36
N GLY A 282 -14.75 2.07 14.81
CA GLY A 282 -15.32 3.22 14.10
C GLY A 282 -16.28 2.82 12.96
N LEU A 283 -16.66 1.54 12.88
CA LEU A 283 -17.69 1.02 11.97
C LEU A 283 -19.02 0.74 12.67
N ASP A 284 -19.09 0.92 13.99
CA ASP A 284 -20.20 0.46 14.84
C ASP A 284 -21.38 1.45 14.90
N ALA A 285 -21.34 2.55 14.15
CA ALA A 285 -22.46 3.47 14.07
C ALA A 285 -23.45 3.03 12.96
N PRO A 286 -24.76 3.00 13.24
CA PRO A 286 -25.75 2.83 12.17
C PRO A 286 -25.65 4.02 11.23
N SER A 287 -25.43 3.76 9.93
CA SER A 287 -25.63 4.78 8.90
C SER A 287 -27.06 5.35 9.03
N PRO A 288 -27.24 6.66 9.14
CA PRO A 288 -28.57 7.27 9.16
C PRO A 288 -29.35 7.02 7.86
N ASP A 289 -28.69 6.67 6.77
CA ASP A 289 -29.33 6.48 5.47
C ASP A 289 -28.96 5.13 4.87
N GLY A 290 -29.88 4.18 5.04
CA GLY A 290 -29.97 3.02 4.18
C GLY A 290 -30.36 3.48 2.78
N THR A 291 -29.38 3.57 1.86
CA THR A 291 -29.67 3.49 0.43
C THR A 291 -28.53 2.75 -0.25
N GLN A 292 -28.74 1.44 -0.44
CA GLN A 292 -27.95 0.65 -1.37
C GLN A 292 -28.36 1.05 -2.79
N GLN A 293 -27.40 1.51 -3.61
CA GLN A 293 -27.38 1.32 -5.07
C GLN A 293 -25.94 1.08 -5.51
#